data_AF-A0A892ID34-F1
#
_entry.id   AF-A0A892ID34-F1
#
_cell.length_a   1.000
_cell.length_b   1.000
_cell.length_c   1.000
_cell.angle_alpha   90.00
_cell.angle_beta   90.00
_cell.angle_gamma   90.00
#
_symmetry.space_group_name_H-M   'P 1'
#
loop_
_entity.id
_entity.type
_entity.pdbx_description
1 polymer ?
#
loop_
_entity_poly.entity_id
_entity_poly.type
_entity_poly.pdbx_seq_one_letter_code
_entity_poly.pdbx_strand_id
1 'polypeptide(L)'
;MDKLTPPPLTLLDKYYGPDFQQMYTARIRVTGGEAEHGRASGVVRSDDGNLDLNLRLPEALGGPGGGTNPEQLFAAGYAACFHGALVLIAAKNGIALRDVAVDAAVTFGRDPVDGMYMLTADVRIHLPGVERALAEQLVRSTERVCPYAKMARQGITSVIALHVDPPAGQGSGSSGDAR
;
A
#
# COMPACT_ATOMS: atom_id res chain seq x y z
N MET A 1 -17.17 -18.90 7.74
CA MET A 1 -17.84 -17.60 7.77
C MET A 1 -18.80 -17.68 8.94
N ASP A 2 -18.32 -17.34 10.13
CA ASP A 2 -19.18 -17.32 11.30
C ASP A 2 -20.11 -16.11 11.20
N LYS A 3 -21.40 -16.38 11.40
CA LYS A 3 -22.50 -15.43 11.25
C LYS A 3 -22.39 -14.32 12.29
N LEU A 4 -22.59 -13.09 11.82
CA LEU A 4 -22.79 -11.89 12.64
C LEU A 4 -23.77 -12.18 13.79
N THR A 5 -23.38 -11.79 15.01
CA THR A 5 -24.17 -12.03 16.22
C THR A 5 -25.10 -10.85 16.49
N PRO A 6 -26.39 -11.12 16.76
CA PRO A 6 -27.39 -10.09 17.02
C PRO A 6 -27.24 -9.43 18.42
N PRO A 7 -27.13 -8.09 18.58
CA PRO A 7 -27.12 -7.42 19.88
C PRO A 7 -28.33 -7.63 20.82
N PRO A 8 -28.22 -7.34 22.12
CA PRO A 8 -29.34 -7.52 23.05
C PRO A 8 -30.48 -6.52 22.81
N LEU A 9 -31.73 -6.94 23.05
CA LEU A 9 -32.95 -6.15 22.83
C LEU A 9 -33.19 -4.99 23.81
N THR A 10 -32.26 -4.72 24.73
CA THR A 10 -32.47 -3.79 25.86
C THR A 10 -31.57 -2.56 25.84
N LEU A 11 -30.71 -2.40 24.85
CA LEU A 11 -29.82 -1.24 24.74
C LEU A 11 -29.94 -0.64 23.34
N LEU A 12 -30.04 0.69 23.27
CA LEU A 12 -30.01 1.51 22.05
C LEU A 12 -28.64 1.46 21.33
N ASP A 13 -27.90 0.37 21.46
CA ASP A 13 -26.71 0.13 20.65
C ASP A 13 -27.14 -0.60 19.38
N LYS A 14 -26.78 -0.01 18.24
CA LYS A 14 -27.04 -0.57 16.92
C LYS A 14 -26.47 -1.99 16.83
N TYR A 15 -27.30 -2.94 16.39
CA TYR A 15 -26.84 -3.91 15.40
C TYR A 15 -26.40 -3.10 14.17
N TYR A 16 -25.17 -3.07 13.63
CA TYR A 16 -24.81 -2.71 12.21
C TYR A 16 -23.29 -2.49 11.95
N GLY A 17 -22.86 -2.55 10.66
CA GLY A 17 -21.68 -1.83 10.14
C GLY A 17 -21.32 -2.01 8.63
N PRO A 18 -21.61 -1.04 7.74
CA PRO A 18 -21.12 -0.93 6.34
C PRO A 18 -19.76 -0.21 6.19
N ASP A 19 -19.04 0.00 7.28
CA ASP A 19 -17.88 0.89 7.35
C ASP A 19 -16.53 0.16 7.29
N PHE A 20 -15.48 0.84 6.82
CA PHE A 20 -14.11 0.31 6.79
C PHE A 20 -13.60 0.04 8.21
N GLN A 21 -13.24 -1.22 8.49
CA GLN A 21 -12.64 -1.62 9.76
C GLN A 21 -11.12 -1.55 9.65
N GLN A 22 -10.54 -0.49 10.22
CA GLN A 22 -9.10 -0.31 10.27
C GLN A 22 -8.45 -1.38 11.15
N MET A 23 -7.55 -2.18 10.57
CA MET A 23 -6.74 -3.15 11.32
C MET A 23 -5.33 -2.63 11.63
N TYR A 24 -4.75 -1.87 10.70
CA TYR A 24 -3.38 -1.39 10.78
C TYR A 24 -3.21 -0.16 9.91
N THR A 25 -2.33 0.76 10.34
CA THR A 25 -1.94 1.95 9.59
C THR A 25 -0.42 2.07 9.60
N ALA A 26 0.20 1.94 8.42
CA ALA A 26 1.61 2.29 8.24
C ALA A 26 1.74 3.81 8.08
N ARG A 27 2.73 4.43 8.73
CA ARG A 27 3.04 5.85 8.52
C ARG A 27 4.45 6.00 7.99
N ILE A 28 4.56 6.75 6.90
CA ILE A 28 5.81 7.02 6.20
C ILE A 28 5.99 8.53 6.07
N ARG A 29 7.22 9.00 6.23
CA ARG A 29 7.63 10.35 5.89
C ARG A 29 8.73 10.31 4.84
N VAL A 30 8.60 11.14 3.80
CA VAL A 30 9.67 11.41 2.84
C VAL A 30 10.15 12.85 3.03
N THR A 31 11.47 13.04 3.13
CA THR A 31 12.07 14.38 3.30
C THR A 31 13.38 14.51 2.54
N GLY A 32 13.72 15.77 2.22
CA GLY A 32 14.95 16.12 1.52
C GLY A 32 14.93 15.67 0.06
N GLY A 33 16.07 15.84 -0.60
CA GLY A 33 16.25 15.50 -2.01
C GLY A 33 15.68 16.53 -2.97
N GLU A 34 16.05 16.34 -4.23
CA GLU A 34 15.54 17.07 -5.40
C GLU A 34 14.43 16.27 -6.06
N ALA A 35 13.59 16.94 -6.86
CA ALA A 35 12.54 16.30 -7.64
C ALA A 35 12.68 16.62 -9.13
N GLU A 36 12.61 15.58 -9.96
CA GLU A 36 12.64 15.70 -11.42
C GLU A 36 11.70 14.66 -12.03
N HIS A 37 11.11 14.95 -13.20
CA HIS A 37 10.15 14.04 -13.85
C HIS A 37 8.97 13.63 -12.96
N GLY A 38 8.57 14.46 -11.99
CA GLY A 38 7.53 14.12 -11.02
C GLY A 38 7.96 13.01 -10.04
N ARG A 39 9.27 12.79 -9.85
CA ARG A 39 9.85 11.82 -8.92
C ARG A 39 10.79 12.51 -7.96
N ALA A 40 10.62 12.21 -6.67
CA ALA A 40 11.46 12.73 -5.62
C ALA A 40 12.66 11.80 -5.37
N SER A 41 13.82 12.40 -5.15
CA SER A 41 14.90 11.81 -4.37
C SER A 41 14.74 12.18 -2.89
N GLY A 42 15.60 11.66 -2.01
CA GLY A 42 15.58 11.97 -0.58
C GLY A 42 15.62 10.71 0.27
N VAL A 43 15.05 10.77 1.46
CA VAL A 43 14.98 9.64 2.39
C VAL A 43 13.52 9.33 2.72
N VAL A 44 13.15 8.07 2.57
CA VAL A 44 11.86 7.54 3.01
C VAL A 44 12.05 6.80 4.33
N ARG A 45 11.28 7.17 5.36
CA ARG A 45 11.36 6.57 6.69
C ARG A 45 9.98 6.23 7.26
N SER A 46 9.81 5.03 7.82
CA SER A 46 8.63 4.67 8.62
C SER A 46 8.72 5.20 10.05
N ASP A 47 7.58 5.44 10.68
CA ASP A 47 7.51 5.90 12.07
C ASP A 47 8.07 4.88 13.08
N ASP A 48 7.97 3.60 12.76
CA ASP A 48 8.59 2.50 13.51
C ASP A 48 10.07 2.22 13.13
N GLY A 49 10.61 2.93 12.12
CA GLY A 49 11.99 2.79 11.67
C GLY A 49 12.33 1.52 10.88
N ASN A 50 11.38 0.63 10.64
CA ASN A 50 11.61 -0.62 9.90
C ASN A 50 11.88 -0.43 8.41
N LEU A 51 11.45 0.70 7.83
CA LEU A 51 11.76 1.11 6.47
C LEU A 51 12.54 2.42 6.54
N ASP A 52 13.81 2.40 6.13
CA ASP A 52 14.69 3.56 6.03
C ASP A 52 15.54 3.42 4.77
N LEU A 53 15.14 4.08 3.69
CA LEU A 53 15.72 3.89 2.36
C LEU A 53 16.03 5.24 1.70
N ASN A 54 17.10 5.26 0.91
CA ASN A 54 17.41 6.38 0.02
C ASN A 54 16.58 6.26 -1.26
N LEU A 55 15.80 7.30 -1.56
CA LEU A 55 15.14 7.49 -2.84
C LEU A 55 16.09 8.18 -3.81
N ARG A 56 16.20 7.63 -5.02
CA ARG A 56 17.04 8.17 -6.10
C ARG A 56 16.28 8.14 -7.41
N LEU A 57 16.51 9.18 -8.23
CA LEU A 57 16.04 9.17 -9.61
C LEU A 57 16.76 8.03 -10.36
N PRO A 58 16.03 7.16 -11.08
CA PRO A 58 16.64 6.06 -11.81
C PRO A 58 17.49 6.57 -12.99
N GLU A 59 18.51 5.80 -13.37
CA GLU A 59 19.41 6.12 -14.49
C GLU A 59 18.65 6.32 -15.80
N ALA A 60 17.59 5.54 -16.02
CA ALA A 60 16.73 5.65 -17.20
C ALA A 60 16.01 7.02 -17.31
N LEU A 61 15.96 7.80 -16.23
CA LEU A 61 15.43 9.16 -16.20
C LEU A 61 16.55 10.21 -16.01
N GLY A 62 17.81 9.86 -16.30
CA GLY A 62 18.97 10.75 -16.14
C GLY A 62 19.47 10.90 -14.70
N GLY A 63 18.94 10.10 -13.77
CA GLY A 63 19.32 10.14 -12.37
C GLY A 63 20.59 9.38 -12.04
N PRO A 64 21.12 9.56 -10.82
CA PRO A 64 22.36 8.92 -10.39
C PRO A 64 22.21 7.43 -10.05
N GLY A 65 21.00 6.88 -10.01
CA GLY A 65 20.76 5.51 -9.57
C GLY A 65 21.19 5.28 -8.11
N GLY A 66 21.53 4.03 -7.77
CA GLY A 66 22.11 3.68 -6.45
C GLY A 66 21.16 3.81 -5.25
N GLY A 67 19.85 3.90 -5.48
CA GLY A 67 18.80 3.88 -4.47
C GLY A 67 17.50 3.36 -5.06
N THR A 68 16.48 3.26 -4.23
CA THR A 68 15.16 2.83 -4.70
C THR A 68 14.34 4.01 -5.22
N ASN A 69 13.14 3.74 -5.73
CA ASN A 69 12.23 4.74 -6.28
C ASN A 69 10.76 4.33 -6.02
N PRO A 70 9.80 5.27 -6.20
CA PRO A 70 8.39 4.98 -5.98
C PRO A 70 7.86 3.78 -6.76
N GLU A 71 8.32 3.55 -8.00
CA GLU A 71 7.90 2.42 -8.83
C GLU A 71 8.30 1.08 -8.21
N GLN A 72 9.56 0.96 -7.76
CA GLN A 72 10.05 -0.24 -7.09
C GLN A 72 9.32 -0.49 -5.76
N LEU A 73 9.06 0.57 -4.99
CA LEU A 73 8.32 0.45 -3.73
C LEU A 73 6.88 -0.03 -3.98
N PHE A 74 6.23 0.50 -5.02
CA PHE A 74 4.89 0.06 -5.41
C PHE A 74 4.88 -1.38 -5.91
N ALA A 75 5.86 -1.77 -6.74
CA ALA A 75 6.03 -3.13 -7.23
C ALA A 75 6.24 -4.13 -6.08
N ALA A 76 7.11 -3.80 -5.13
CA ALA A 76 7.36 -4.62 -3.94
C ALA A 76 6.09 -4.79 -3.11
N GLY A 77 5.36 -3.70 -2.86
CA GLY A 77 4.08 -3.74 -2.14
C GLY A 77 3.03 -4.60 -2.84
N TYR A 78 2.90 -4.46 -4.16
CA TYR A 78 1.96 -5.26 -4.94
C TYR A 78 2.33 -6.75 -4.89
N ALA A 79 3.57 -7.10 -5.22
CA ALA A 79 4.03 -8.49 -5.23
C ALA A 79 3.84 -9.16 -3.87
N ALA A 80 4.28 -8.51 -2.79
CA ALA A 80 4.13 -9.04 -1.43
C ALA A 80 2.66 -9.20 -1.03
N CYS A 81 1.80 -8.23 -1.35
CA CYS A 81 0.38 -8.30 -1.04
C CYS A 81 -0.32 -9.44 -1.80
N PHE A 82 -0.04 -9.58 -3.10
CA PHE A 82 -0.62 -10.65 -3.92
C PHE A 82 -0.11 -12.03 -3.48
N HIS A 83 1.19 -12.15 -3.17
CA HIS A 83 1.77 -13.38 -2.63
C HIS A 83 1.08 -13.80 -1.33
N GLY A 84 0.93 -12.88 -0.36
CA GLY A 84 0.24 -13.16 0.90
C GLY A 84 -1.22 -13.57 0.70
N ALA A 85 -1.94 -12.89 -0.19
CA ALA A 85 -3.31 -13.25 -0.54
C ALA A 85 -3.39 -14.65 -1.21
N LEU A 86 -2.45 -14.98 -2.09
CA LEU A 86 -2.39 -16.26 -2.79
C LEU A 86 -2.19 -17.41 -1.82
N VAL A 87 -1.24 -17.27 -0.88
CA VAL A 87 -1.00 -18.26 0.18
C VAL A 87 -2.25 -18.45 1.04
N LEU A 88 -2.92 -17.35 1.43
CA LEU A 88 -4.17 -17.42 2.19
C LEU A 88 -5.28 -18.19 1.45
N ILE A 89 -5.47 -17.91 0.16
CA ILE A 89 -6.50 -18.56 -0.64
C ILE A 89 -6.16 -20.03 -0.89
N ALA A 90 -4.90 -20.37 -1.18
CA ALA A 90 -4.48 -21.76 -1.36
C ALA A 90 -4.70 -22.57 -0.07
N ALA A 91 -4.32 -22.03 1.09
CA ALA A 91 -4.53 -22.68 2.39
C ALA A 91 -6.03 -22.94 2.67
N LYS A 92 -6.91 -21.97 2.37
CA LYS A 92 -8.37 -22.13 2.50
C LYS A 92 -8.95 -23.23 1.62
N ASN A 93 -8.30 -23.55 0.51
CA ASN A 93 -8.71 -24.61 -0.41
C ASN A 93 -7.94 -25.93 -0.19
N GLY A 94 -7.12 -26.02 0.86
CA GLY A 94 -6.33 -27.22 1.15
C GLY A 94 -5.22 -27.50 0.12
N ILE A 95 -4.76 -26.47 -0.60
CA ILE A 95 -3.75 -26.61 -1.66
C ILE A 95 -2.39 -26.23 -1.08
N ALA A 96 -1.46 -27.18 -1.11
CA ALA A 96 -0.08 -26.94 -0.73
C ALA A 96 0.67 -26.23 -1.88
N LEU A 97 1.26 -25.08 -1.58
CA LEU A 97 2.14 -24.36 -2.49
C LEU A 97 3.60 -24.64 -2.16
N ARG A 98 4.45 -24.74 -3.17
CA ARG A 98 5.90 -24.87 -3.05
C ARG A 98 6.56 -23.88 -3.99
N ASP A 99 7.56 -23.17 -3.50
CA ASP A 99 8.36 -22.22 -4.28
C ASP A 99 7.50 -21.22 -5.09
N VAL A 100 6.37 -20.81 -4.50
CA VAL A 100 5.49 -19.80 -5.10
C VAL A 100 6.22 -18.46 -5.15
N ALA A 101 6.12 -17.79 -6.29
CA ALA A 101 6.72 -16.47 -6.48
C ALA A 101 5.75 -15.54 -7.21
N VAL A 102 5.87 -14.24 -6.93
CA VAL A 102 5.10 -13.20 -7.59
C VAL A 102 6.08 -12.13 -8.06
N ASP A 103 6.16 -11.94 -9.36
CA ASP A 103 6.91 -10.83 -9.95
C ASP A 103 5.92 -9.70 -10.25
N ALA A 104 6.27 -8.47 -9.84
CA ALA A 104 5.54 -7.28 -10.23
C ALA A 104 6.49 -6.31 -10.93
N ALA A 105 6.13 -5.89 -12.13
CA ALA A 105 6.81 -4.85 -12.89
C ALA A 105 5.89 -3.62 -12.99
N VAL A 106 6.36 -2.50 -12.45
CA VAL A 106 5.64 -1.23 -12.48
C VAL A 106 6.34 -0.31 -13.48
N THR A 107 5.60 0.10 -14.51
CA THR A 107 6.11 1.00 -15.54
C THR A 107 5.62 2.41 -15.26
N PHE A 108 6.55 3.35 -15.22
CA PHE A 108 6.27 4.78 -15.21
C PHE A 108 6.31 5.33 -16.64
N GLY A 109 5.25 6.00 -17.06
CA GLY A 109 5.12 6.49 -18.42
C GLY A 109 4.22 7.71 -18.53
N ARG A 110 4.00 8.15 -19.77
CA ARG A 110 3.14 9.29 -20.08
C ARG A 110 1.67 8.89 -20.11
N ASP A 111 0.84 9.67 -19.44
CA ASP A 111 -0.60 9.51 -19.54
C ASP A 111 -1.08 10.00 -20.92
N PRO A 112 -1.80 9.19 -21.71
CA PRO A 112 -2.30 9.61 -23.02
C PRO A 112 -3.40 10.67 -22.96
N VAL A 113 -4.02 10.89 -21.80
CA VAL A 113 -5.15 11.82 -21.62
C VAL A 113 -4.65 13.26 -21.46
N ASP A 114 -3.67 13.49 -20.59
CA ASP A 114 -3.18 14.84 -20.26
C ASP A 114 -1.68 15.06 -20.53
N GLY A 115 -0.96 14.03 -20.98
CA GLY A 115 0.49 14.09 -21.22
C GLY A 115 1.34 14.12 -19.95
N MET A 116 0.72 14.02 -18.77
CA MET A 116 1.40 13.93 -17.49
C MET A 116 1.90 12.51 -17.29
N TYR A 117 1.68 11.91 -16.13
CA TYR A 117 2.30 10.64 -15.80
C TYR A 117 1.27 9.62 -15.33
N MET A 118 1.45 8.39 -15.78
CA MET A 118 0.68 7.23 -15.35
C MET A 118 1.58 6.07 -14.96
N LEU A 119 1.01 5.13 -14.21
CA LEU A 119 1.63 3.85 -13.91
C LEU A 119 0.86 2.71 -14.58
N THR A 120 1.58 1.72 -15.07
CA THR A 120 1.01 0.40 -15.40
C THR A 120 1.71 -0.68 -14.58
N ALA A 121 1.01 -1.78 -14.29
CA ALA A 121 1.57 -2.91 -13.56
C ALA A 121 1.36 -4.21 -14.33
N ASP A 122 2.44 -4.97 -14.52
CA ASP A 122 2.42 -6.37 -14.99
C ASP A 122 2.77 -7.26 -13.79
N VAL A 123 1.85 -8.14 -13.39
CA VAL A 123 2.01 -9.01 -12.23
C VAL A 123 1.94 -10.47 -12.68
N ARG A 124 3.03 -11.21 -12.51
CA ARG A 124 3.21 -12.59 -12.98
C ARG A 124 3.34 -13.54 -11.80
N ILE A 125 2.56 -14.61 -11.85
CA ILE A 125 2.44 -15.57 -10.74
C ILE A 125 3.07 -16.89 -11.16
N HIS A 126 3.99 -17.38 -10.33
CA HIS A 126 4.64 -18.68 -10.51
C HIS A 126 4.10 -19.67 -9.50
N LEU A 127 3.53 -20.77 -9.98
CA LEU A 127 2.93 -21.84 -9.16
C LEU A 127 3.49 -23.22 -9.56
N PRO A 128 4.76 -23.51 -9.27
CA PRO A 128 5.37 -24.79 -9.62
C PRO A 128 4.61 -25.98 -9.02
N GLY A 129 4.35 -26.99 -9.85
CA GLY A 129 3.70 -28.24 -9.41
C GLY A 129 2.20 -28.14 -9.12
N VAL A 130 1.56 -26.99 -9.40
CA VAL A 130 0.11 -26.86 -9.39
C VAL A 130 -0.43 -27.09 -10.80
N GLU A 131 -1.49 -27.87 -10.92
CA GLU A 131 -2.18 -28.09 -12.21
C GLU A 131 -2.70 -26.76 -12.76
N ARG A 132 -2.64 -26.57 -14.08
CA ARG A 132 -2.90 -25.29 -14.75
C ARG A 132 -4.31 -24.75 -14.46
N ALA A 133 -5.35 -25.55 -14.61
CA ALA A 133 -6.72 -25.08 -14.38
C ALA A 133 -6.92 -24.66 -12.92
N LEU A 134 -6.34 -25.41 -11.98
CA LEU A 134 -6.34 -25.04 -10.56
C LEU A 134 -5.55 -23.76 -10.29
N ALA A 135 -4.38 -23.60 -10.90
CA ALA A 135 -3.56 -22.39 -10.78
C ALA A 135 -4.31 -21.15 -11.31
N GLU A 136 -4.97 -21.26 -12.46
CA GLU A 136 -5.79 -20.17 -13.02
C GLU A 136 -6.95 -19.79 -12.10
N GLN A 137 -7.63 -20.77 -11.49
CA GLN A 137 -8.69 -20.52 -10.50
C GLN A 137 -8.16 -19.83 -9.24
N LEU A 138 -7.00 -20.27 -8.74
CA LEU A 138 -6.33 -19.65 -7.59
C LEU A 138 -5.96 -18.20 -7.86
N VAL A 139 -5.36 -17.90 -9.03
CA VAL A 139 -4.98 -16.53 -9.40
C VAL A 139 -6.22 -15.64 -9.49
N ARG A 140 -7.28 -16.06 -10.18
CA ARG A 140 -8.53 -15.29 -10.29
C ARG A 140 -9.19 -15.05 -8.94
N SER A 141 -9.12 -16.00 -8.02
CA SER A 141 -9.68 -15.87 -6.68
C SER A 141 -8.85 -14.92 -5.82
N THR A 142 -7.53 -15.02 -5.94
CA THR A 142 -6.57 -14.14 -5.27
C THR A 142 -6.71 -12.69 -5.71
N GLU A 143 -6.83 -12.45 -7.02
CA GLU A 143 -7.01 -11.13 -7.61
C GLU A 143 -8.24 -10.38 -7.06
N ARG A 144 -9.31 -11.12 -6.71
CA ARG A 144 -10.52 -10.57 -6.09
C ARG A 144 -10.33 -10.20 -4.62
N VAL A 145 -9.38 -10.82 -3.93
CA VAL A 145 -9.18 -10.68 -2.47
C VAL A 145 -8.00 -9.79 -2.12
N CYS A 146 -6.95 -9.77 -2.94
CA CYS A 146 -5.77 -8.93 -2.77
C CYS A 146 -6.14 -7.44 -2.70
N PRO A 147 -5.83 -6.73 -1.60
CA PRO A 147 -6.07 -5.30 -1.47
C PRO A 147 -5.46 -4.45 -2.61
N TYR A 148 -4.21 -4.70 -3.01
CA TYR A 148 -3.56 -3.95 -4.09
C TYR A 148 -4.25 -4.16 -5.45
N ALA A 149 -4.69 -5.39 -5.74
CA ALA A 149 -5.43 -5.67 -6.97
C ALA A 149 -6.82 -5.01 -6.98
N LYS A 150 -7.52 -4.97 -5.83
CA LYS A 150 -8.77 -4.20 -5.69
C LYS A 150 -8.54 -2.71 -5.93
N MET A 151 -7.51 -2.15 -5.30
CA MET A 151 -7.13 -0.75 -5.47
C MET A 151 -6.80 -0.42 -6.92
N ALA A 152 -6.04 -1.26 -7.63
CA ALA A 152 -5.69 -1.02 -9.03
C ALA A 152 -6.91 -1.01 -9.97
N ARG A 153 -7.96 -1.79 -9.66
CA ARG A 153 -9.19 -1.83 -10.48
C ARG A 153 -10.19 -0.72 -10.16
N GLN A 154 -10.29 -0.31 -8.91
CA GLN A 154 -11.40 0.52 -8.41
C GLN A 154 -10.95 1.85 -7.78
N GLY A 155 -9.64 2.05 -7.60
CA GLY A 155 -9.09 3.12 -6.79
C GLY A 155 -9.17 2.86 -5.29
N ILE A 156 -8.90 3.89 -4.51
CA ILE A 156 -8.95 3.89 -3.04
C ILE A 156 -9.51 5.21 -2.54
N THR A 157 -10.20 5.20 -1.39
CA THR A 157 -10.54 6.43 -0.68
C THR A 157 -9.27 7.11 -0.18
N SER A 158 -9.06 8.37 -0.56
CA SER A 158 -7.91 9.16 -0.14
C SER A 158 -8.34 10.54 0.37
N VAL A 159 -7.59 11.06 1.32
CA VAL A 159 -7.72 12.44 1.83
C VAL A 159 -6.37 13.12 1.58
N ILE A 160 -6.40 14.21 0.82
CA ILE A 160 -5.22 15.04 0.54
C ILE A 160 -5.45 16.38 1.22
N ALA A 161 -4.58 16.74 2.17
CA ALA A 161 -4.69 17.97 2.94
C ALA A 161 -3.32 18.62 3.12
N LEU A 162 -3.30 19.95 3.09
CA LEU A 162 -2.13 20.73 3.49
C LEU A 162 -2.00 20.67 5.01
N HIS A 163 -0.87 20.18 5.51
CA HIS A 163 -0.53 20.32 6.93
C HIS A 163 -0.11 21.78 7.19
N VAL A 164 -0.81 22.46 8.09
CA VAL A 164 -0.48 23.82 8.51
C VAL A 164 0.02 23.75 9.94
N ASP A 165 1.28 24.12 10.15
CA ASP A 165 1.82 24.22 11.51
C ASP A 165 1.09 25.34 12.26
N PRO A 166 0.76 25.16 13.55
CA PRO A 166 0.16 26.22 14.33
C PRO A 166 1.09 27.45 14.35
N PRO A 167 0.55 28.68 14.29
CA PRO A 167 1.37 29.88 14.28
C PRO A 167 2.28 29.92 15.52
N ALA A 168 3.58 30.10 15.29
CA ALA A 168 4.56 30.22 16.35
C ALA A 168 4.26 31.47 17.20
N GLY A 169 3.73 31.29 18.42
CA GLY A 169 3.50 32.43 19.32
C GLY A 169 2.39 32.36 20.36
N GLN A 170 2.02 31.19 20.89
CA GLN A 170 1.37 31.13 22.21
C GLN A 170 2.23 30.27 23.12
N GLY A 171 3.30 30.91 23.62
CA GLY A 171 4.07 30.36 24.72
C GLY A 171 3.15 30.05 25.89
N SER A 172 3.33 28.86 26.45
CA SER A 172 2.83 28.52 27.77
C SER A 172 3.29 29.60 28.75
N GLY A 173 2.39 30.53 29.08
CA GLY A 173 2.55 31.44 30.20
C GLY A 173 2.53 30.63 31.49
N SER A 174 3.69 30.15 31.91
CA SER A 174 3.92 29.80 33.31
C SER A 174 4.12 31.11 34.09
N SER A 175 3.03 31.65 34.63
CA SER A 175 3.04 32.52 35.80
C SER A 175 2.07 31.86 36.77
N GLY A 176 2.50 31.18 37.82
CA GLY A 176 3.45 31.67 38.81
C GLY A 176 2.62 31.94 40.06
N ASP A 177 2.64 30.98 40.99
CA ASP A 177 2.12 31.10 42.35
C ASP A 177 2.55 32.44 42.97
N ALA A 178 1.58 33.24 43.41
CA ALA A 178 1.82 34.29 44.40
C ALA A 178 0.52 34.67 45.13
N ARG A 179 0.37 34.05 46.31
CA ARG A 179 -0.40 34.46 47.51
C ARG A 179 -1.91 34.21 47.55
#